data_AF-A0A7C5QYG4-F1
#
_entry.id   AF-A0A7C5QYG4-F1
#
_cell.length_a   1.000
_cell.length_b   1.000
_cell.length_c   1.000
_cell.angle_alpha   90.00
_cell.angle_beta   90.00
_cell.angle_gamma   90.00
#
_symmetry.space_group_name_H-M   'P 1'
#
loop_
_entity.id
_entity.type
_entity.pdbx_description
1 polymer ?
#
loop_
_entity_poly.entity_id
_entity_poly.type
_entity_poly.pdbx_seq_one_letter_code
_entity_poly.pdbx_strand_id
1 'polypeptide(L)'
;MTKDTLSETAALRALLSETSDTQLLAEMLGFVADRLMVLDVDQLCGAGTHERSADRVNHRNGYRTRAWETRAGRVVLKIPKLRKGSYFPEFLEPRRAAEKAMTPVIQEAYVQGLSTRSVDDLVKAMGMTGVSKSQVSRLCGEIDERVDAFLNRPLEGEWPYLWLDATYIKVRRAGRIISVAAIVAVAVNLPSRQIAAQSPAG
;
A
#
# COMPACT_ATOMS: atom_id res chain seq x y z
N MET A 1 18.67 15.21 9.84
CA MET A 1 17.69 14.26 10.41
C MET A 1 17.39 13.17 9.37
N THR A 2 18.43 12.53 8.80
CA THR A 2 18.31 11.95 7.43
C THR A 2 19.33 10.86 7.08
N LYS A 3 19.89 10.11 8.05
CA LYS A 3 20.77 8.97 7.73
C LYS A 3 20.27 7.62 8.27
N ASP A 4 19.54 7.60 9.39
CA ASP A 4 19.13 6.32 10.02
C ASP A 4 17.86 5.70 9.42
N THR A 5 16.87 6.49 8.98
CA THR A 5 15.64 5.99 8.33
C THR A 5 15.88 5.34 6.96
N LEU A 6 16.97 5.73 6.28
CA LEU A 6 17.41 5.13 5.01
C LEU A 6 18.00 3.72 5.20
N SER A 7 18.51 3.41 6.39
CA SER A 7 19.06 2.09 6.74
C SER A 7 17.95 1.10 7.11
N GLU A 8 16.94 1.56 7.86
CA GLU A 8 15.77 0.77 8.26
C GLU A 8 14.96 0.29 7.03
N THR A 9 14.74 1.20 6.08
CA THR A 9 14.09 0.88 4.80
C THR A 9 14.93 -0.01 3.89
N ALA A 10 16.26 -0.01 4.01
CA ALA A 10 17.14 -0.84 3.19
C ALA A 10 17.18 -2.31 3.66
N ALA A 11 17.25 -2.55 4.97
CA ALA A 11 17.21 -3.90 5.54
C ALA A 11 15.84 -4.56 5.35
N LEU A 12 14.76 -3.80 5.55
CA LEU A 12 13.40 -4.25 5.28
C LEU A 12 13.14 -4.45 3.78
N ARG A 13 13.74 -3.64 2.90
CA ARG A 13 13.72 -3.87 1.45
C ARG A 13 14.39 -5.17 1.05
N ALA A 14 15.54 -5.50 1.63
CA ALA A 14 16.25 -6.74 1.33
C ALA A 14 15.41 -7.96 1.73
N LEU A 15 14.81 -7.92 2.92
CA LEU A 15 13.96 -8.99 3.44
C LEU A 15 12.69 -9.18 2.60
N LEU A 16 11.95 -8.08 2.34
CA LEU A 16 10.71 -8.10 1.54
C LEU A 16 10.95 -8.35 0.05
N SER A 17 12.16 -8.14 -0.46
CA SER A 17 12.51 -8.45 -1.85
C SER A 17 12.80 -9.92 -2.10
N GLU A 18 13.14 -10.69 -1.05
CA GLU A 18 13.47 -12.11 -1.16
C GLU A 18 12.31 -13.04 -0.70
N THR A 19 11.30 -12.53 0.00
CA THR A 19 10.08 -13.27 0.38
C THR A 19 8.88 -12.99 -0.52
N SER A 20 7.90 -13.91 -0.54
CA SER A 20 6.64 -13.82 -1.31
C SER A 20 5.68 -12.67 -0.90
N ASP A 21 6.19 -11.63 -0.22
CA ASP A 21 5.46 -10.40 0.12
C ASP A 21 5.23 -9.49 -1.10
N THR A 22 5.82 -9.83 -2.25
CA THR A 22 5.50 -9.19 -3.53
C THR A 22 4.00 -9.24 -3.84
N GLN A 23 3.30 -10.32 -3.50
CA GLN A 23 1.86 -10.41 -3.72
C GLN A 23 1.06 -9.46 -2.81
N LEU A 24 1.36 -9.41 -1.51
CA LEU A 24 0.73 -8.44 -0.60
C LEU A 24 1.02 -7.02 -1.07
N LEU A 25 2.29 -6.73 -1.40
CA LEU A 25 2.69 -5.43 -1.91
C LEU A 25 1.93 -5.07 -3.17
N ALA A 26 1.78 -5.98 -4.14
CA ALA A 26 1.02 -5.76 -5.37
C ALA A 26 -0.48 -5.54 -5.11
N GLU A 27 -1.08 -6.30 -4.18
CA GLU A 27 -2.48 -6.13 -3.78
C GLU A 27 -2.71 -4.78 -3.09
N MET A 28 -1.85 -4.41 -2.15
CA MET A 28 -1.90 -3.11 -1.45
C MET A 28 -1.65 -1.97 -2.42
N LEU A 29 -0.72 -2.13 -3.36
CA LEU A 29 -0.44 -1.16 -4.40
C LEU A 29 -1.67 -0.92 -5.29
N GLY A 30 -2.35 -2.00 -5.70
CA GLY A 30 -3.60 -1.93 -6.45
C GLY A 30 -4.70 -1.24 -5.66
N PHE A 31 -4.85 -1.60 -4.39
CA PHE A 31 -5.84 -1.00 -3.50
C PHE A 31 -5.65 0.51 -3.35
N VAL A 32 -4.43 0.95 -3.02
CA VAL A 32 -4.13 2.37 -2.87
C VAL A 32 -4.33 3.10 -4.19
N ALA A 33 -3.84 2.57 -5.30
CA ALA A 33 -4.04 3.17 -6.62
C ALA A 33 -5.53 3.31 -6.97
N ASP A 34 -6.36 2.31 -6.69
CA ASP A 34 -7.79 2.36 -6.91
C ASP A 34 -8.45 3.46 -6.07
N ARG A 35 -8.09 3.58 -4.79
CA ARG A 35 -8.60 4.65 -3.90
C ARG A 35 -8.19 6.03 -4.35
N LEU A 36 -6.92 6.20 -4.72
CA LEU A 36 -6.40 7.44 -5.27
C LEU A 36 -7.17 7.82 -6.56
N MET A 37 -7.38 6.89 -7.49
CA MET A 37 -8.16 7.18 -8.70
C MET A 37 -9.62 7.57 -8.41
N VAL A 38 -10.25 6.97 -7.39
CA VAL A 38 -11.61 7.36 -6.98
C VAL A 38 -11.63 8.80 -6.49
N LEU A 39 -10.69 9.18 -5.62
CA LEU A 39 -10.57 10.53 -5.06
C LEU A 39 -10.31 11.57 -6.15
N ASP A 40 -9.44 11.26 -7.11
CA ASP A 40 -9.16 12.13 -8.27
C ASP A 40 -10.43 12.41 -9.08
N VAL A 41 -11.15 11.32 -9.39
CA VAL A 41 -12.33 11.40 -10.23
C VAL A 41 -13.50 12.09 -9.51
N ASP A 42 -13.59 11.95 -8.18
CA ASP A 42 -14.55 12.71 -7.38
C ASP A 42 -14.28 14.22 -7.50
N GLN A 43 -13.01 14.64 -7.43
CA GLN A 43 -12.63 16.04 -7.63
C GLN A 43 -12.94 16.51 -9.06
N LEU A 44 -12.55 15.75 -10.09
CA LEU A 44 -12.81 16.10 -11.49
C LEU A 44 -14.30 16.14 -11.84
N CYS A 45 -15.13 15.37 -11.14
CA CYS A 45 -16.58 15.40 -11.32
C CYS A 45 -17.27 16.45 -10.45
N GLY A 46 -16.61 16.97 -9.41
CA GLY A 46 -17.21 17.84 -8.39
C GLY A 46 -18.16 17.12 -7.43
N ALA A 47 -18.17 15.79 -7.42
CA ALA A 47 -19.10 14.99 -6.63
C ALA A 47 -18.66 13.53 -6.51
N GLY A 48 -18.95 12.94 -5.35
CA GLY A 48 -18.84 11.52 -5.02
C GLY A 48 -19.59 10.60 -5.98
N THR A 49 -19.30 9.30 -5.95
CA THR A 49 -20.09 8.30 -6.70
C THR A 49 -21.53 8.28 -6.17
N HIS A 50 -22.52 8.39 -7.06
CA HIS A 50 -23.96 8.46 -6.74
C HIS A 50 -24.39 9.63 -5.84
N GLU A 51 -23.49 10.53 -5.49
CA GLU A 51 -23.82 11.72 -4.71
C GLU A 51 -24.71 12.66 -5.54
N ARG A 52 -25.70 13.28 -4.91
CA ARG A 52 -26.46 14.37 -5.53
C ARG A 52 -25.81 15.68 -5.12
N SER A 53 -25.17 16.35 -6.06
CA SER A 53 -24.55 17.65 -5.86
C SER A 53 -24.93 18.58 -7.01
N ALA A 54 -25.21 19.84 -6.68
CA ALA A 54 -25.43 20.89 -7.66
C ALA A 54 -24.13 21.25 -8.40
N ASP A 55 -22.98 20.99 -7.77
CA ASP A 55 -21.65 21.30 -8.32
C ASP A 55 -21.13 20.20 -9.27
N ARG A 56 -21.92 19.15 -9.53
CA ARG A 56 -21.50 18.06 -10.42
C ARG A 56 -21.39 18.56 -11.87
N VAL A 57 -20.19 18.47 -12.42
CA VAL A 57 -19.88 18.88 -13.80
C VAL A 57 -19.67 17.71 -14.76
N ASN A 58 -19.42 16.51 -14.25
CA ASN A 58 -19.13 15.32 -15.05
C ASN A 58 -19.65 14.03 -14.39
N HIS A 59 -19.63 12.93 -15.14
CA HIS A 59 -20.06 11.62 -14.68
C HIS A 59 -19.06 10.53 -15.05
N ARG A 60 -18.98 9.50 -14.22
CA ARG A 60 -18.27 8.25 -14.51
C ARG A 60 -19.03 7.44 -15.57
N ASN A 61 -18.30 6.78 -16.46
CA ASN A 61 -18.85 5.97 -17.55
C ASN A 61 -18.12 4.63 -17.70
N GLY A 62 -18.12 3.86 -16.62
CA GLY A 62 -17.43 2.57 -16.53
C GLY A 62 -15.92 2.68 -16.35
N TYR A 63 -15.21 1.62 -16.70
CA TYR A 63 -13.77 1.45 -16.43
C TYR A 63 -13.04 0.94 -17.69
N ARG A 64 -11.72 1.14 -17.73
CA ARG A 64 -10.79 0.43 -18.63
C ARG A 64 -9.76 -0.31 -17.81
N THR A 65 -9.46 -1.53 -18.22
CA THR A 65 -8.42 -2.34 -17.58
C THR A 65 -7.05 -1.95 -18.13
N ARG A 66 -6.06 -1.79 -17.25
CA ARG A 66 -4.66 -1.60 -17.64
C ARG A 66 -3.74 -2.33 -16.66
N ALA A 67 -2.74 -3.01 -17.20
CA ALA A 67 -1.67 -3.57 -16.38
C ALA A 67 -0.68 -2.47 -15.98
N TRP A 68 -0.33 -2.44 -14.70
CA TRP A 68 0.72 -1.64 -14.13
C TRP A 68 1.86 -2.55 -13.69
N GLU A 69 2.99 -2.44 -14.40
CA GLU A 69 4.18 -3.23 -14.11
C GLU A 69 5.00 -2.56 -13.01
N THR A 70 5.19 -3.25 -11.89
CA THR A 70 5.90 -2.74 -10.69
C THR A 70 6.93 -3.77 -10.21
N ARG A 71 7.88 -3.40 -9.34
CA ARG A 71 8.82 -4.38 -8.76
C ARG A 71 8.14 -5.41 -7.87
N ALA A 72 6.99 -5.07 -7.28
CA ALA A 72 6.16 -6.00 -6.52
C ALA A 72 5.38 -6.97 -7.43
N GLY A 73 5.40 -6.76 -8.75
CA GLY A 73 4.69 -7.59 -9.71
C GLY A 73 3.70 -6.79 -10.55
N ARG A 74 2.89 -7.52 -11.33
CA ARG A 74 1.91 -6.95 -12.25
C ARG A 74 0.59 -6.69 -11.52
N VAL A 75 0.18 -5.43 -11.47
CA VAL A 75 -1.10 -5.02 -10.86
C VAL A 75 -2.09 -4.69 -11.97
N VAL A 76 -3.27 -5.31 -11.94
CA VAL A 76 -4.34 -5.02 -12.91
C VAL A 76 -5.22 -3.91 -12.35
N LEU A 77 -5.14 -2.72 -12.95
CA LEU A 77 -5.88 -1.55 -12.53
C LEU A 77 -7.17 -1.36 -13.33
N LYS A 78 -8.22 -0.90 -12.66
CA LYS A 78 -9.49 -0.47 -13.27
C LYS A 78 -9.54 1.04 -13.32
N ILE A 79 -8.98 1.62 -14.39
CA ILE A 79 -8.93 3.07 -14.56
C ILE A 79 -10.35 3.59 -14.88
N PRO A 80 -10.93 4.49 -14.09
CA PRO A 80 -12.25 5.07 -14.37
C PRO A 80 -12.30 5.80 -15.71
N LYS A 81 -13.45 5.74 -16.38
CA LYS A 81 -13.75 6.56 -17.56
C LYS A 81 -14.68 7.70 -17.17
N LEU A 82 -14.45 8.87 -17.76
CA LEU A 82 -15.34 10.01 -17.65
C LEU A 82 -16.27 10.09 -18.87
N ARG A 83 -17.45 10.67 -18.70
CA ARG A 83 -18.43 10.89 -19.77
C ARG A 83 -17.97 12.00 -20.71
N LYS A 84 -17.30 13.03 -20.18
CA LYS A 84 -16.66 14.10 -20.93
C LYS A 84 -15.16 14.12 -20.63
N GLY A 85 -14.33 14.26 -21.67
CA GLY A 85 -12.86 14.29 -21.55
C GLY A 85 -12.22 12.90 -21.33
N SER A 86 -10.90 12.89 -21.23
CA SER A 86 -10.10 11.70 -20.93
C SER A 86 -9.45 11.83 -19.56
N TYR A 87 -9.72 10.87 -18.67
CA TYR A 87 -8.98 10.73 -17.43
C TYR A 87 -7.77 9.81 -17.62
N PHE A 88 -6.62 10.18 -17.07
CA PHE A 88 -5.44 9.32 -16.96
C PHE A 88 -4.71 9.69 -15.66
N PRO A 89 -4.47 8.72 -14.75
CA PRO A 89 -3.81 9.03 -13.47
C PRO A 89 -2.35 9.42 -13.70
N GLU A 90 -1.91 10.52 -13.09
CA GLU A 90 -0.54 11.03 -13.21
C GLU A 90 0.51 10.03 -12.70
N PHE A 91 0.17 9.27 -11.65
CA PHE A 91 1.06 8.26 -11.08
C PHE A 91 1.36 7.07 -12.02
N LEU A 92 0.63 6.93 -13.13
CA LEU A 92 0.90 5.93 -14.17
C LEU A 92 1.84 6.43 -15.27
N GLU A 93 2.36 7.65 -15.15
CA GLU A 93 3.38 8.15 -16.06
C GLU A 93 4.70 7.35 -15.98
N PRO A 94 5.51 7.34 -17.06
CA PRO A 94 6.62 6.39 -17.24
C PRO A 94 7.76 6.45 -16.20
N ARG A 95 7.72 7.37 -15.24
CA ARG A 95 8.73 7.51 -14.21
C ARG A 95 8.25 6.79 -12.95
N ARG A 96 9.00 5.76 -12.52
CA ARG A 96 8.76 4.86 -11.35
C ARG A 96 8.64 5.55 -9.96
N ALA A 97 8.29 6.83 -9.89
CA ALA A 97 8.19 7.61 -8.67
C ALA A 97 7.04 7.13 -7.78
N ALA A 98 5.91 6.78 -8.38
CA ALA A 98 4.72 6.29 -7.69
C ALA A 98 5.00 5.04 -6.85
N GLU A 99 5.57 4.01 -7.46
CA GLU A 99 5.95 2.78 -6.77
C GLU A 99 6.97 3.05 -5.64
N LYS A 100 8.00 3.87 -5.92
CA LYS A 100 9.03 4.22 -4.93
C LYS A 100 8.45 4.96 -3.72
N ALA A 101 7.41 5.78 -3.91
CA ALA A 101 6.73 6.49 -2.84
C ALA A 101 5.80 5.59 -2.03
N MET A 102 5.20 4.58 -2.67
CA MET A 102 4.20 3.71 -2.04
C MET A 102 4.81 2.61 -1.16
N THR A 103 5.96 2.04 -1.56
CA THR A 103 6.63 0.98 -0.78
C THR A 103 6.89 1.35 0.69
N PRO A 104 7.53 2.49 1.04
CA PRO A 104 7.82 2.82 2.43
C PRO A 104 6.56 3.02 3.28
N VAL A 105 5.46 3.45 2.67
CA VAL A 105 4.19 3.68 3.37
C VAL A 105 3.56 2.34 3.77
N ILE A 106 3.50 1.39 2.85
CA ILE A 106 3.00 0.03 3.15
C ILE A 106 3.89 -0.66 4.21
N GLN A 107 5.20 -0.42 4.17
CA GLN A 107 6.14 -0.92 5.17
C GLN A 107 5.88 -0.32 6.56
N GLU A 108 5.64 0.99 6.63
CA GLU A 108 5.32 1.66 7.89
C GLU A 108 4.03 1.12 8.50
N ALA A 109 3.00 0.91 7.67
CA ALA A 109 1.75 0.28 8.06
C ALA A 109 1.97 -1.07 8.77
N TYR A 110 2.85 -1.90 8.21
CA TYR A 110 3.14 -3.23 8.73
C TYR A 110 3.83 -3.22 10.11
N VAL A 111 4.69 -2.24 10.39
CA VAL A 111 5.50 -2.22 11.61
C VAL A 111 4.81 -1.51 12.77
N GLN A 112 4.11 -0.41 12.50
CA GLN A 112 3.59 0.48 13.54
C GLN A 112 2.23 1.11 13.21
N GLY A 113 1.59 0.69 12.13
CA GLY A 113 0.41 1.35 11.57
C GLY A 113 0.76 2.63 10.81
N LEU A 114 -0.18 3.15 10.03
CA LEU A 114 0.03 4.36 9.26
C LEU A 114 -0.21 5.64 10.06
N SER A 115 0.65 6.62 9.81
CA SER A 115 0.36 7.99 10.20
C SER A 115 -0.36 8.73 9.07
N THR A 116 -1.28 9.63 9.42
CA THR A 116 -1.94 10.50 8.44
C THR A 116 -0.94 11.34 7.64
N ARG A 117 0.22 11.66 8.23
CA ARG A 117 1.31 12.36 7.55
C ARG A 117 1.96 11.50 6.46
N SER A 118 2.20 10.22 6.74
CA SER A 118 2.81 9.30 5.78
C SER A 118 1.90 9.09 4.56
N VAL A 119 0.59 9.00 4.78
CA VAL A 119 -0.40 8.93 3.71
C VAL A 119 -0.50 10.26 2.95
N ASP A 120 -0.44 11.40 3.65
CA ASP A 120 -0.44 12.73 3.00
C ASP A 120 0.79 12.91 2.08
N ASP A 121 1.98 12.50 2.54
CA ASP A 121 3.21 12.51 1.75
C ASP A 121 3.12 11.57 0.54
N LEU A 122 2.46 10.41 0.69
CA LEU A 122 2.16 9.50 -0.41
C LEU A 122 1.27 10.14 -1.47
N VAL A 123 0.13 10.69 -1.05
CA VAL A 123 -0.85 11.33 -1.94
C VAL A 123 -0.17 12.41 -2.78
N LYS A 124 0.66 13.25 -2.15
CA LYS A 124 1.46 14.27 -2.84
C LYS A 124 2.46 13.68 -3.83
N ALA A 125 3.18 12.63 -3.43
CA ALA A 125 4.15 11.97 -4.31
C ALA A 125 3.50 11.27 -5.51
N MET A 126 2.21 10.95 -5.42
CA MET A 126 1.39 10.38 -6.49
C MET A 126 0.78 11.43 -7.43
N GLY A 127 1.17 12.71 -7.29
CA GLY A 127 0.68 13.82 -8.12
C GLY A 127 -0.70 14.35 -7.71
N MET A 128 -1.28 13.81 -6.64
CA MET A 128 -2.63 14.20 -6.25
C MET A 128 -2.59 15.45 -5.37
N THR A 129 -3.42 16.44 -5.74
CA THR A 129 -3.58 17.68 -4.98
C THR A 129 -5.03 17.85 -4.53
N GLY A 130 -5.27 18.64 -3.48
CA GLY A 130 -6.64 18.93 -3.01
C GLY A 130 -7.34 17.80 -2.24
N VAL A 131 -6.65 16.72 -1.88
CA VAL A 131 -7.22 15.67 -1.01
C VAL A 131 -7.35 16.22 0.41
N SER A 132 -8.54 16.16 0.97
CA SER A 132 -8.82 16.70 2.31
C SER A 132 -8.24 15.82 3.42
N LYS A 133 -7.98 16.41 4.59
CA LYS A 133 -7.49 15.67 5.78
C LYS A 133 -8.41 14.50 6.17
N SER A 134 -9.72 14.66 6.01
CA SER A 134 -10.69 13.59 6.30
C SER A 134 -10.66 12.47 5.26
N GLN A 135 -10.32 12.75 4.00
CA GLN A 135 -10.06 11.72 2.98
C GLN A 135 -8.76 10.98 3.28
N VAL A 136 -7.69 11.69 3.63
CA VAL A 136 -6.40 11.09 4.04
C VAL A 136 -6.57 10.19 5.26
N SER A 137 -7.29 10.66 6.29
CA SER A 137 -7.54 9.85 7.50
C SER A 137 -8.36 8.60 7.22
N ARG A 138 -9.35 8.66 6.31
CA ARG A 138 -10.11 7.48 5.90
C ARG A 138 -9.24 6.49 5.15
N LEU A 139 -8.43 6.96 4.20
CA LEU A 139 -7.51 6.11 3.45
C LEU A 139 -6.51 5.41 4.39
N CYS A 140 -6.01 6.12 5.41
CA CYS A 140 -5.15 5.56 6.45
C CYS A 140 -5.81 4.35 7.14
N GLY A 141 -7.03 4.53 7.67
CA GLY A 141 -7.75 3.47 8.36
C GLY A 141 -8.06 2.27 7.45
N GLU A 142 -8.44 2.51 6.20
CA GLU A 142 -8.71 1.41 5.26
C GLU A 142 -7.43 0.61 4.91
N ILE A 143 -6.27 1.26 4.84
CA ILE A 143 -5.00 0.57 4.62
C ILE A 143 -4.62 -0.23 5.87
N ASP A 144 -4.73 0.36 7.06
CA ASP A 144 -4.43 -0.30 8.33
C ASP A 144 -5.31 -1.55 8.52
N GLU A 145 -6.63 -1.44 8.30
CA GLU A 145 -7.57 -2.56 8.36
C GLU A 145 -7.14 -3.73 7.44
N ARG A 146 -6.62 -3.41 6.25
CA ARG A 146 -6.22 -4.43 5.28
C ARG A 146 -4.90 -5.11 5.66
N VAL A 147 -3.97 -4.35 6.23
CA VAL A 147 -2.73 -4.90 6.81
C VAL A 147 -3.05 -5.76 8.02
N ASP A 148 -3.92 -5.30 8.92
CA ASP A 148 -4.35 -6.05 10.10
C ASP A 148 -5.09 -7.33 9.72
N ALA A 149 -5.96 -7.29 8.71
CA ALA A 149 -6.63 -8.48 8.20
C ALA A 149 -5.63 -9.50 7.64
N PHE A 150 -4.57 -9.05 6.97
CA PHE A 150 -3.51 -9.93 6.49
C PHE A 150 -2.71 -10.54 7.64
N LEU A 151 -2.34 -9.72 8.64
CA LEU A 151 -1.58 -10.15 9.82
C LEU A 151 -2.33 -11.16 10.68
N ASN A 152 -3.65 -11.00 10.79
CA ASN A 152 -4.51 -11.84 11.64
C ASN A 152 -5.19 -12.98 10.87
N ARG A 153 -4.87 -13.19 9.58
CA ARG A 153 -5.51 -14.25 8.80
C ARG A 153 -5.17 -15.62 9.38
N PRO A 154 -6.15 -16.54 9.49
CA PRO A 154 -5.86 -17.90 9.88
C PRO A 154 -4.97 -18.58 8.84
N LEU A 155 -3.99 -19.33 9.32
CA LEU A 155 -3.04 -20.08 8.48
C LEU A 155 -3.52 -21.53 8.41
N GLU A 156 -4.42 -21.79 7.47
CA GLU A 156 -5.00 -23.12 7.28
C GLU A 156 -4.16 -23.97 6.33
N GLY A 157 -4.08 -25.28 6.62
CA GLY A 157 -3.44 -26.27 5.76
C GLY A 157 -2.28 -27.01 6.40
N GLU A 158 -1.72 -27.96 5.65
CA GLU A 158 -0.51 -28.69 6.02
C GLU A 158 0.72 -27.94 5.52
N TRP A 159 1.64 -27.66 6.44
CA TRP A 159 2.87 -26.92 6.19
C TRP A 159 4.09 -27.84 6.40
N PRO A 160 4.40 -28.74 5.44
CA PRO A 160 5.50 -29.69 5.59
C PRO A 160 6.86 -29.05 5.82
N TYR A 161 7.04 -27.79 5.40
CA TYR A 161 8.27 -27.03 5.63
C TYR A 161 7.95 -25.65 6.17
N LEU A 162 8.68 -25.27 7.24
CA LEU A 162 8.65 -23.95 7.87
C LEU A 162 10.10 -23.50 8.11
N TRP A 163 10.43 -22.31 7.62
CA TRP A 163 11.66 -21.59 7.93
C TRP A 163 11.32 -20.40 8.82
N LEU A 164 12.10 -20.24 9.89
CA LEU A 164 12.05 -19.07 10.74
C LEU A 164 13.38 -18.33 10.60
N ASP A 165 13.30 -17.05 10.28
CA ASP A 165 14.44 -16.13 10.32
C ASP A 165 14.14 -15.01 11.30
N ALA A 166 15.18 -14.46 11.92
CA ALA A 166 15.05 -13.36 12.86
C ALA A 166 16.11 -12.31 12.55
N THR A 167 15.67 -11.10 12.23
CA THR A 167 16.53 -9.94 12.01
C THR A 167 16.24 -8.85 13.03
N TYR A 168 17.28 -8.11 13.43
CA TYR A 168 17.09 -6.99 14.34
C TYR A 168 16.93 -5.70 13.54
N ILE A 169 15.75 -5.08 13.66
CA ILE A 169 15.48 -3.76 13.11
C ILE A 169 15.59 -2.71 14.22
N LYS A 170 16.18 -1.56 13.87
CA LYS A 170 16.08 -0.38 14.73
C LYS A 170 14.72 0.24 14.50
N VAL A 171 14.01 0.53 15.60
CA VAL A 171 12.70 1.20 15.55
C VAL A 171 12.64 2.25 16.64
N ARG A 172 11.89 3.31 16.36
CA ARG A 172 11.72 4.42 17.30
C ARG A 172 10.45 4.23 18.12
N ARG A 173 10.58 3.83 19.38
CA ARG A 173 9.47 3.74 20.33
C ARG A 173 9.64 4.74 21.47
N ALA A 174 8.57 5.47 21.80
CA ALA A 174 8.56 6.48 22.87
C ALA A 174 9.76 7.47 22.82
N GLY A 175 10.15 7.90 21.61
CA GLY A 175 11.25 8.84 21.39
C GLY A 175 12.66 8.24 21.42
N ARG A 176 12.83 6.95 21.74
CA ARG A 176 14.12 6.24 21.78
C ARG A 176 14.24 5.24 20.64
N ILE A 177 15.44 5.10 20.08
CA ILE A 177 15.76 4.06 19.10
C ILE A 177 16.10 2.79 19.87
N ILE A 178 15.34 1.73 19.65
CA ILE A 178 15.54 0.41 20.26
C ILE A 178 15.72 -0.65 19.17
N SER A 179 16.44 -1.73 19.49
CA SER A 179 16.52 -2.91 18.62
C SER A 179 15.31 -3.79 18.90
N VAL A 180 14.53 -4.09 17.87
CA VAL A 180 13.40 -5.03 17.93
C VAL A 180 13.70 -6.20 17.01
N ALA A 181 13.45 -7.42 17.49
CA ALA A 181 13.55 -8.61 16.68
C ALA A 181 12.31 -8.71 15.78
N ALA A 182 12.53 -8.65 14.47
CA ALA A 182 11.54 -9.00 13.47
C ALA A 182 11.71 -10.47 13.12
N ILE A 183 10.69 -11.28 13.41
CA ILE A 183 10.67 -12.71 13.09
C ILE A 183 9.91 -12.89 11.79
N VAL A 184 10.50 -13.58 10.83
CA VAL A 184 9.86 -13.92 9.56
C VAL A 184 9.68 -15.42 9.49
N ALA A 185 8.44 -15.85 9.28
CA ALA A 185 8.09 -17.23 9.09
C ALA A 185 7.71 -17.49 7.62
N VAL A 186 8.43 -18.38 6.97
CA VAL A 186 8.19 -18.79 5.58
C VAL A 186 7.78 -20.24 5.58
N ALA A 187 6.57 -20.54 5.07
CA ALA A 187 6.07 -21.90 4.99
C ALA A 187 5.77 -22.29 3.53
N VAL A 188 5.76 -23.59 3.25
CA VAL A 188 5.33 -24.15 1.97
C VAL A 188 4.16 -25.09 2.23
N ASN A 189 3.03 -24.88 1.54
CA ASN A 189 1.91 -25.82 1.52
C ASN A 189 1.91 -26.66 0.24
N LEU A 190 1.24 -27.82 0.29
CA LEU A 190 0.80 -28.59 -0.88
C LEU A 190 -0.66 -28.16 -1.15
N PRO A 191 -1.06 -27.48 -2.26
CA PRO A 191 -0.48 -27.40 -3.61
C PRO A 191 -0.11 -25.97 -4.09
N SER A 192 -0.05 -24.97 -3.21
CA SER A 192 0.29 -23.59 -3.55
C SER A 192 0.89 -22.82 -2.35
N ARG A 193 2.20 -22.54 -2.43
CA ARG A 193 3.03 -21.77 -1.49
C ARG A 193 2.27 -20.56 -0.90
N GLN A 194 1.97 -20.60 0.40
CA GLN A 194 1.48 -19.46 1.17
C GLN A 194 2.46 -19.15 2.32
N ILE A 195 2.76 -17.86 2.54
CA ILE A 195 3.70 -17.39 3.57
C ILE A 195 2.92 -16.71 4.69
N ALA A 196 3.36 -16.93 5.93
CA ALA A 196 2.77 -16.38 7.13
C ALA A 196 3.77 -15.45 7.82
N ALA A 197 3.74 -14.15 7.55
CA ALA A 197 4.58 -13.22 8.30
C ALA A 197 3.91 -12.90 9.64
N GLN A 198 4.59 -13.17 10.77
CA GLN A 198 4.06 -12.89 12.11
C GLN A 198 4.80 -11.71 12.76
N SER A 199 4.01 -10.88 13.44
CA SER A 199 4.32 -9.60 14.09
C SER A 199 5.57 -9.59 15.00
N PRO A 200 6.23 -8.44 15.21
CA PRO A 200 7.34 -8.30 16.16
C PRO A 200 6.92 -8.71 17.58
N ALA A 201 7.74 -9.55 18.21
CA ALA A 201 7.60 -9.86 19.62
C ALA A 201 8.15 -8.70 20.48
N GLY A 202 7.26 -8.02 21.20
CA GLY A 202 7.58 -7.08 22.30
C GLY A 202 7.78 -5.62 21.91
#